data_AF-A0ABD3NB70-F1
#
_entry.id   AF-A0ABD3NB70-F1
#
_cell.length_a   1.000
_cell.length_b   1.000
_cell.length_c   1.000
_cell.angle_alpha   90.00
_cell.angle_beta   90.00
_cell.angle_gamma   90.00
#
_symmetry.space_group_name_H-M   'P 1'
#
loop_
_entity.id
_entity.type
_entity.pdbx_description
1 polymer ?
#
loop_
_entity_poly.entity_id
_entity_poly.type
_entity_poly.pdbx_seq_one_letter_code
_entity_poly.pdbx_strand_id
1 'polypeptide(L)'
;MESLGGGNIQSVTLPPGSIRLRTDVDKQLARRSLANYSPGNVPVLAVRVTDVDGLAPRDAKYISDKIFGTYGDKVTVQSQLAACSYGAINIVNDYGNDNEWILSKLSAPGVIDVTVDVSINPFPPNGWTLYNAYRAALRTKLGFEPNQRLPGPFAHIMFIIEKLYGGGTWLANGGVNSWNSHYNGDFFASPKVALHEFGHNLNLGHSGAFNKKGEYYGYGDPGCIMGAGNGNENVGGFCYNAAKTYQLIMSNGVVEEESGRAHTGNWYDASRVETWTPGASGSMMWTGTLVGVAEYGQISNGGGGADRRLVLRIVHNETTDYFVGFNRKTGMNNESWPADKVTVYEAAAGGVTYSQSTIQAKLGQGESFRVPDRLGNASLRLEIFVVEIRTDVVPGYAKVRAELIGGDGPANPPTNPPTKTGIQPTPPPTPDTTIFPSLPPYIEPEFPTFLPASFPPTPNPTPQPSPTAQPATKKLPTVIDSAGKRCKGVIFTVLAKKDVIISGMDVISKMNVLTNVTIYTKTGTSPIQTELRADEWQKIYGGAIPFEPYQLVALDDFSVGVSISAGQTQSFHVLFGLGQLFTVGNALEATVEVVAEDDSIIIYEGQAMRGVFKGLFGRAKWNGVMRYRIK
;
A
#
# COMPACT_ATOMS: atom_id res chain seq x y z
N MET A 1 -12.57 -36.87 -40.36
CA MET A 1 -13.82 -36.38 -40.95
C MET A 1 -14.89 -36.49 -39.88
N GLU A 2 -15.76 -35.49 -39.81
CA GLU A 2 -16.88 -35.28 -38.88
C GLU A 2 -16.61 -34.64 -37.51
N SER A 3 -17.30 -33.52 -37.34
CA SER A 3 -17.46 -32.70 -36.16
C SER A 3 -18.93 -32.75 -35.70
N LEU A 4 -19.12 -32.24 -34.49
CA LEU A 4 -20.33 -31.64 -33.88
C LEU A 4 -21.22 -32.51 -32.98
N GLY A 5 -21.38 -31.99 -31.77
CA GLY A 5 -22.41 -32.33 -30.79
C GLY A 5 -22.33 -31.40 -29.58
N GLY A 6 -22.63 -30.11 -29.76
CA GLY A 6 -22.74 -29.14 -28.67
C GLY A 6 -24.02 -29.35 -27.85
N GLY A 7 -23.89 -29.45 -26.53
CA GLY A 7 -25.00 -29.52 -25.58
C GLY A 7 -25.01 -28.32 -24.64
N ASN A 8 -26.05 -27.48 -24.75
CA ASN A 8 -26.40 -26.49 -23.75
C ASN A 8 -26.88 -27.19 -22.47
N ILE A 9 -26.25 -26.93 -21.32
CA ILE A 9 -26.73 -27.39 -20.01
C ILE A 9 -27.68 -26.32 -19.45
N GLN A 10 -29.00 -26.56 -19.53
CA GLN A 10 -30.02 -25.60 -19.06
C GLN A 10 -30.47 -25.78 -17.61
N SER A 11 -30.09 -26.85 -16.91
CA SER A 11 -30.31 -26.96 -15.45
C SER A 11 -29.54 -28.14 -14.84
N VAL A 12 -29.26 -28.04 -13.54
CA VAL A 12 -28.76 -29.14 -12.70
C VAL A 12 -29.76 -29.33 -11.56
N THR A 13 -30.21 -30.57 -11.35
CA THR A 13 -31.08 -30.92 -10.22
C THR A 13 -30.22 -31.41 -9.07
N LEU A 14 -30.31 -30.75 -7.92
CA LEU A 14 -29.63 -31.14 -6.68
C LEU A 14 -30.58 -31.93 -5.76
N PRO A 15 -30.06 -32.85 -4.94
CA PRO A 15 -30.87 -33.59 -3.98
C PRO A 15 -31.50 -32.68 -2.91
N PRO A 16 -32.58 -33.11 -2.24
CA PRO A 16 -33.30 -32.29 -1.27
C PRO A 16 -32.41 -31.87 -0.09
N GLY A 17 -32.28 -30.57 0.12
CA GLY A 17 -31.52 -29.96 1.21
C GLY A 17 -31.49 -28.43 1.07
N SER A 18 -31.36 -27.71 2.18
CA SER A 18 -31.27 -26.24 2.16
C SER A 18 -30.02 -25.77 1.41
N ILE A 19 -30.20 -25.04 0.33
CA ILE A 19 -29.11 -24.40 -0.43
C ILE A 19 -28.54 -23.27 0.43
N ARG A 20 -27.26 -23.39 0.82
CA ARG A 20 -26.49 -22.28 1.37
C ARG A 20 -25.49 -21.82 0.34
N LEU A 21 -25.76 -20.66 -0.29
CA LEU A 21 -24.74 -19.93 -1.03
C LEU A 21 -23.68 -19.47 -0.02
N ARG A 22 -22.48 -20.03 -0.11
CA ARG A 22 -21.32 -19.58 0.65
C ARG A 22 -20.39 -18.90 -0.34
N THR A 23 -20.38 -17.57 -0.34
CA THR A 23 -19.35 -16.81 -1.03
C THR A 23 -18.08 -16.90 -0.19
N ASP A 24 -17.06 -17.57 -0.70
CA ASP A 24 -15.76 -17.83 -0.05
C ASP A 24 -14.91 -16.58 0.26
N VAL A 25 -15.50 -15.38 0.21
CA VAL A 25 -14.81 -14.12 0.48
C VAL A 25 -14.36 -14.08 1.94
N ASP A 26 -15.14 -14.59 2.90
CA ASP A 26 -14.81 -14.50 4.33
C ASP A 26 -13.67 -15.45 4.76
N LYS A 27 -13.46 -16.57 4.05
CA LYS A 27 -12.44 -17.56 4.41
C LYS A 27 -11.03 -17.21 3.93
N GLN A 28 -10.88 -16.37 2.90
CA GLN A 28 -9.56 -15.92 2.46
C GLN A 28 -9.00 -14.74 3.29
N LEU A 29 -9.84 -14.04 4.05
CA LEU A 29 -9.46 -12.83 4.78
C LEU A 29 -8.69 -13.12 6.08
N ALA A 30 -8.81 -14.33 6.64
CA ALA A 30 -8.19 -14.71 7.92
C ALA A 30 -6.69 -15.10 7.84
N ARG A 31 -6.06 -15.13 6.65
CA ARG A 31 -4.71 -15.73 6.47
C ARG A 31 -3.56 -14.77 6.21
N ARG A 32 -3.79 -13.46 6.14
CA ARG A 32 -2.69 -12.48 6.01
C ARG A 32 -2.38 -11.89 7.37
N SER A 33 -1.49 -12.56 8.10
CA SER A 33 -0.84 -11.99 9.28
C SER A 33 -0.21 -10.66 8.89
N LEU A 34 -0.75 -9.56 9.43
CA LEU A 34 0.04 -8.33 9.58
C LEU A 34 1.34 -8.66 10.34
N ALA A 35 2.34 -7.78 10.31
CA ALA A 35 3.41 -7.76 11.29
C ALA A 35 2.75 -7.95 12.67
N ASN A 36 3.17 -8.99 13.37
CA ASN A 36 2.43 -9.63 14.44
C ASN A 36 2.43 -8.78 15.73
N TYR A 37 1.86 -7.58 15.67
CA TYR A 37 1.51 -6.80 16.85
C TYR A 37 0.18 -7.35 17.35
N SER A 38 0.24 -8.54 17.96
CA SER A 38 -0.87 -9.06 18.75
C SER A 38 -1.19 -8.06 19.87
N PRO A 39 -2.45 -8.00 20.34
CA PRO A 39 -2.80 -7.16 21.46
C PRO A 39 -1.86 -7.36 22.66
N GLY A 40 -1.54 -6.26 23.35
CA GLY A 40 -0.67 -6.25 24.51
C GLY A 40 0.56 -5.37 24.32
N ASN A 41 1.64 -5.77 25.01
CA ASN A 41 2.89 -5.03 25.01
C ASN A 41 3.67 -5.25 23.72
N VAL A 42 4.03 -4.15 23.07
CA VAL A 42 4.80 -4.12 21.83
C VAL A 42 6.20 -3.57 22.18
N PRO A 43 7.23 -4.43 22.28
CA PRO A 43 8.58 -3.98 22.60
C PRO A 43 9.16 -3.15 21.45
N VAL A 44 9.45 -1.87 21.71
CA VAL A 44 9.99 -0.92 20.73
C VAL A 44 11.40 -0.51 21.12
N LEU A 45 12.28 -0.44 20.12
CA LEU A 45 13.62 0.10 20.27
C LEU A 45 13.82 1.31 19.36
N ALA A 46 14.23 2.43 19.92
CA ALA A 46 14.71 3.58 19.17
C ALA A 46 16.22 3.51 19.00
N VAL A 47 16.70 3.72 17.79
CA VAL A 47 18.12 3.65 17.42
C VAL A 47 18.55 5.04 17.01
N ARG A 48 19.34 5.68 17.87
CA ARG A 48 19.92 6.99 17.62
C ARG A 48 21.24 6.80 16.86
N VAL A 49 21.30 7.30 15.64
CA VAL A 49 22.44 7.08 14.74
C VAL A 49 23.35 8.31 14.75
N THR A 50 24.62 8.09 15.05
CA THR A 50 25.71 9.05 14.86
C THR A 50 26.53 8.63 13.65
N ASP A 51 26.74 9.55 12.71
CA ASP A 51 27.49 9.29 11.50
C ASP A 51 29.02 9.41 11.71
N VAL A 52 29.79 9.19 10.65
CA VAL A 52 31.27 9.24 10.69
C VAL A 52 31.81 10.64 10.99
N ASP A 53 31.03 11.68 10.71
CA ASP A 53 31.37 13.09 10.93
C ASP A 53 30.90 13.59 12.31
N GLY A 54 30.29 12.72 13.13
CA GLY A 54 29.78 13.05 14.45
C GLY A 54 28.39 13.71 14.44
N LEU A 55 27.72 13.75 13.29
CA LEU A 55 26.37 14.28 13.14
C LEU A 55 25.36 13.30 13.74
N ALA A 56 24.51 13.80 14.62
CA ALA A 56 23.59 12.95 15.38
C ALA A 56 22.31 13.69 15.77
N PRO A 57 21.17 12.97 15.89
CA PRO A 57 19.96 13.54 16.46
C PRO A 57 20.15 14.04 17.90
N ARG A 58 19.06 14.61 18.43
CA ARG A 58 18.85 14.93 19.86
C ARG A 58 19.26 13.76 20.77
N ASP A 59 19.61 14.07 22.01
CA ASP A 59 20.14 13.10 22.95
C ASP A 59 19.15 11.96 23.26
N ALA A 60 19.69 10.84 23.75
CA ALA A 60 18.91 9.63 24.02
C ALA A 60 17.79 9.87 25.06
N LYS A 61 17.98 10.77 26.03
CA LYS A 61 16.98 11.09 27.05
C LYS A 61 15.76 11.74 26.41
N TYR A 62 15.99 12.72 25.53
CA TYR A 62 14.94 13.39 24.77
C TYR A 62 14.15 12.41 23.88
N ILE A 63 14.85 11.55 23.14
CA ILE A 63 14.21 10.54 22.29
C ILE A 63 13.33 9.59 23.11
N SER A 64 13.86 9.12 24.22
CA SER A 64 13.17 8.22 25.15
C SER A 64 11.88 8.88 25.68
N ASP A 65 11.95 10.15 26.08
CA ASP A 65 10.80 10.87 26.63
C ASP A 65 9.71 11.10 25.58
N LYS A 66 10.09 11.48 24.35
CA LYS A 66 9.11 11.72 23.27
C LYS A 66 8.40 10.46 22.78
N ILE A 67 9.07 9.31 22.83
CA ILE A 67 8.46 8.04 22.41
C ILE A 67 7.65 7.42 23.56
N PHE A 68 8.21 7.39 24.78
CA PHE A 68 7.71 6.59 25.90
C PHE A 68 7.26 7.39 27.13
N GLY A 69 7.55 8.70 27.21
CA GLY A 69 7.21 9.54 28.37
C GLY A 69 8.06 9.25 29.61
N THR A 70 9.24 8.65 29.42
CA THR A 70 10.13 8.16 30.48
C THR A 70 10.65 9.25 31.42
N TYR A 71 10.56 10.51 31.02
CA TYR A 71 11.03 11.67 31.79
C TYR A 71 9.93 12.73 31.98
N GLY A 72 8.67 12.35 31.80
CA GLY A 72 7.49 13.13 32.19
C GLY A 72 6.69 13.72 31.03
N ASP A 73 7.08 13.51 29.77
CA ASP A 73 6.25 13.90 28.63
C ASP A 73 4.94 13.10 28.63
N LYS A 74 3.83 13.80 28.42
CA LYS A 74 2.47 13.25 28.40
C LYS A 74 1.93 13.09 26.99
N VAL A 75 2.51 13.79 26.01
CA VAL A 75 2.10 13.78 24.61
C VAL A 75 3.18 13.03 23.83
N THR A 76 3.03 11.70 23.79
CA THR A 76 4.05 10.80 23.27
C THR A 76 3.46 9.89 22.21
N VAL A 77 4.35 9.23 21.46
CA VAL A 77 3.97 8.14 20.55
C VAL A 77 3.19 7.07 21.32
N GLN A 78 3.67 6.71 22.51
CA GLN A 78 3.04 5.72 23.38
C GLN A 78 1.64 6.16 23.83
N SER A 79 1.50 7.38 24.36
CA SER A 79 0.23 7.82 24.94
C SER A 79 -0.85 7.95 23.87
N GLN A 80 -0.52 8.45 22.67
CA GLN A 80 -1.49 8.55 21.58
C GLN A 80 -1.90 7.18 21.04
N LEU A 81 -0.96 6.24 20.87
CA LEU A 81 -1.27 4.89 20.36
C LEU A 81 -2.10 4.09 21.36
N ALA A 82 -1.73 4.13 22.64
CA ALA A 82 -2.49 3.48 23.71
C ALA A 82 -3.91 4.06 23.80
N ALA A 83 -4.05 5.38 23.67
CA ALA A 83 -5.36 6.01 23.67
C ALA A 83 -6.19 5.59 22.45
N CYS A 84 -5.67 5.71 21.22
CA CYS A 84 -6.42 5.31 20.03
C CYS A 84 -6.75 3.81 19.99
N SER A 85 -5.96 2.95 20.61
CA SER A 85 -6.25 1.51 20.66
C SER A 85 -7.04 1.05 21.89
N TYR A 86 -7.42 1.97 22.79
CA TYR A 86 -8.03 1.63 24.08
C TYR A 86 -7.19 0.64 24.90
N GLY A 87 -5.86 0.78 24.81
CA GLY A 87 -4.91 -0.09 25.49
C GLY A 87 -4.75 -1.47 24.86
N ALA A 88 -5.39 -1.76 23.72
CA ALA A 88 -5.18 -3.00 22.99
C ALA A 88 -3.74 -3.12 22.49
N ILE A 89 -3.07 -2.01 22.15
CA ILE A 89 -1.64 -1.98 21.84
C ILE A 89 -0.93 -0.94 22.71
N ASN A 90 0.10 -1.40 23.44
CA ASN A 90 0.93 -0.55 24.28
C ASN A 90 2.39 -0.72 23.87
N ILE A 91 3.01 0.30 23.29
CA ILE A 91 4.45 0.25 23.06
C ILE A 91 5.20 0.37 24.38
N VAL A 92 6.22 -0.46 24.56
CA VAL A 92 7.01 -0.53 25.78
C VAL A 92 8.50 -0.55 25.46
N ASN A 93 9.30 -0.09 26.42
CA ASN A 93 10.76 -0.18 26.40
C ASN A 93 11.30 -1.25 27.37
N ASP A 94 10.39 -2.06 27.93
CA ASP A 94 10.71 -3.30 28.64
C ASP A 94 10.72 -4.45 27.62
N TYR A 95 11.79 -5.25 27.65
CA TYR A 95 12.03 -6.34 26.71
C TYR A 95 11.85 -7.72 27.35
N GLY A 96 11.40 -7.77 28.61
CA GLY A 96 11.21 -8.99 29.40
C GLY A 96 12.51 -9.53 29.99
N ASN A 97 12.36 -10.38 31.02
CA ASN A 97 13.46 -10.87 31.85
C ASN A 97 14.55 -11.58 31.03
N ASP A 98 14.17 -12.37 30.01
CA ASP A 98 15.11 -13.11 29.15
C ASP A 98 15.99 -12.18 28.28
N ASN A 99 15.62 -10.89 28.19
CA ASN A 99 16.31 -9.88 27.40
C ASN A 99 16.88 -8.73 28.26
N GLU A 100 16.96 -8.89 29.59
CA GLU A 100 17.53 -7.88 30.50
C GLU A 100 18.95 -7.44 30.11
N TRP A 101 19.72 -8.34 29.47
CA TRP A 101 21.06 -8.05 28.98
C TRP A 101 21.10 -6.83 28.02
N ILE A 102 19.99 -6.53 27.34
CA ILE A 102 19.86 -5.37 26.44
C ILE A 102 19.92 -4.06 27.22
N LEU A 103 19.38 -4.01 28.43
CA LEU A 103 19.27 -2.79 29.24
C LEU A 103 20.65 -2.15 29.47
N SER A 104 21.69 -2.96 29.66
CA SER A 104 23.08 -2.51 29.82
C SER A 104 23.68 -1.82 28.59
N LYS A 105 23.04 -1.97 27.42
CA LYS A 105 23.51 -1.44 26.12
C LYS A 105 22.77 -0.18 25.71
N LEU A 106 21.69 0.16 26.41
CA LEU A 106 20.86 1.33 26.13
C LEU A 106 21.52 2.61 26.65
N SER A 107 21.36 3.69 25.89
CA SER A 107 21.80 5.03 26.28
C SER A 107 20.73 5.78 27.10
N ALA A 108 19.47 5.37 26.97
CA ALA A 108 18.33 5.78 27.78
C ALA A 108 17.24 4.68 27.68
N PRO A 109 16.21 4.65 28.54
CA PRO A 109 15.16 3.62 28.46
C PRO A 109 14.54 3.55 27.05
N GLY A 110 14.71 2.40 26.37
CA GLY A 110 14.23 2.19 25.01
C GLY A 110 15.06 2.80 23.88
N VAL A 111 16.21 3.42 24.16
CA VAL A 111 17.06 4.09 23.17
C VAL A 111 18.47 3.51 23.17
N ILE A 112 18.97 3.13 22.00
CA ILE A 112 20.34 2.66 21.80
C ILE A 112 21.08 3.57 20.82
N ASP A 113 22.26 4.05 21.22
CA ASP A 113 23.15 4.78 20.30
C ASP A 113 23.91 3.81 19.40
N VAL A 114 24.09 4.16 18.12
CA VAL A 114 25.02 3.47 17.22
C VAL A 114 25.84 4.48 16.45
N THR A 115 27.11 4.16 16.19
CA THR A 115 27.97 4.94 15.29
C THR A 115 28.15 4.17 13.99
N VAL A 116 28.19 4.89 12.87
CA VAL A 116 28.38 4.30 11.54
C VAL A 116 29.51 5.00 10.78
N ASP A 117 30.28 4.23 10.02
CA ASP A 117 31.38 4.75 9.19
C ASP A 117 30.90 5.33 7.85
N VAL A 118 29.64 5.80 7.80
CA VAL A 118 29.00 6.37 6.61
C VAL A 118 28.55 7.77 6.96
N SER A 119 28.99 8.76 6.19
CA SER A 119 28.52 10.14 6.34
C SER A 119 27.06 10.29 5.92
N ILE A 120 26.30 11.09 6.67
CA ILE A 120 24.96 11.55 6.29
C ILE A 120 25.00 12.87 5.53
N ASN A 121 26.19 13.46 5.31
CA ASN A 121 26.38 14.73 4.62
C ASN A 121 27.40 14.63 3.45
N PRO A 122 26.92 14.56 2.19
CA PRO A 122 25.52 14.61 1.78
C PRO A 122 24.79 13.31 2.12
N PHE A 123 23.46 13.37 2.19
CA PHE A 123 22.65 12.19 2.44
C PHE A 123 22.88 11.17 1.32
N PRO A 124 23.26 9.91 1.64
CA PRO A 124 23.54 8.92 0.62
C PRO A 124 22.33 8.69 -0.29
N PRO A 125 22.53 8.54 -1.62
CA PRO A 125 21.45 8.28 -2.54
C PRO A 125 20.55 7.16 -2.01
N ASN A 126 19.24 7.44 -1.97
CA ASN A 126 18.20 6.48 -1.58
C ASN A 126 18.37 5.86 -0.16
N GLY A 127 19.29 6.40 0.67
CA GLY A 127 19.53 5.99 2.05
C GLY A 127 20.08 4.58 2.26
N TRP A 128 20.13 3.72 1.24
CA TRP A 128 20.37 2.28 1.40
C TRP A 128 21.71 1.94 2.07
N THR A 129 22.78 2.63 1.70
CA THR A 129 24.11 2.45 2.30
C THR A 129 24.07 2.77 3.80
N LEU A 130 23.47 3.90 4.15
CA LEU A 130 23.26 4.31 5.54
C LEU A 130 22.37 3.31 6.29
N TYR A 131 21.32 2.82 5.63
CA TYR A 131 20.36 1.89 6.22
C TYR A 131 20.98 0.55 6.60
N ASN A 132 21.86 0.04 5.74
CA ASN A 132 22.62 -1.17 6.05
C ASN A 132 23.66 -0.91 7.14
N ALA A 133 24.29 0.27 7.13
CA ALA A 133 25.34 0.62 8.09
C ALA A 133 24.78 0.65 9.53
N TYR A 134 23.71 1.40 9.82
CA TYR A 134 23.20 1.44 11.20
C TYR A 134 22.53 0.11 11.60
N ARG A 135 22.01 -0.69 10.66
CA ARG A 135 21.49 -2.03 10.96
C ARG A 135 22.61 -2.99 11.33
N ALA A 136 23.74 -2.92 10.63
CA ALA A 136 24.93 -3.69 10.96
C ALA A 136 25.49 -3.24 12.32
N ALA A 137 25.64 -1.93 12.54
CA ALA A 137 26.10 -1.37 13.80
C ALA A 137 25.20 -1.76 14.98
N LEU A 138 23.87 -1.73 14.78
CA LEU A 138 22.91 -2.18 15.78
C LEU A 138 23.09 -3.67 16.11
N ARG A 139 23.20 -4.54 15.10
CA ARG A 139 23.42 -5.98 15.32
C ARG A 139 24.71 -6.24 16.09
N THR A 140 25.80 -5.55 15.73
CA THR A 140 27.07 -5.64 16.43
C THR A 140 26.94 -5.18 17.87
N LYS A 141 26.30 -4.02 18.12
CA LYS A 141 26.12 -3.51 19.48
C LYS A 141 25.24 -4.44 20.32
N LEU A 142 24.19 -5.00 19.74
CA LEU A 142 23.36 -6.02 20.38
C LEU A 142 24.10 -7.36 20.56
N GLY A 143 25.23 -7.59 19.90
CA GLY A 143 25.93 -8.88 19.97
C GLY A 143 25.13 -10.00 19.30
N PHE A 144 24.39 -9.66 18.24
CA PHE A 144 23.64 -10.66 17.48
C PHE A 144 24.60 -11.51 16.66
N GLU A 145 24.52 -12.82 16.88
CA GLU A 145 25.21 -13.83 16.10
C GLU A 145 24.83 -13.75 14.61
N PRO A 146 25.63 -14.30 13.69
CA PRO A 146 25.38 -14.23 12.25
C PRO A 146 23.97 -14.70 11.83
N ASN A 147 23.40 -15.66 12.55
CA ASN A 147 22.06 -16.21 12.33
C ASN A 147 20.93 -15.39 12.98
N GLN A 148 21.22 -14.54 13.97
CA GLN A 148 20.23 -13.67 14.63
C GLN A 148 19.94 -12.45 13.77
N ARG A 149 18.67 -12.25 13.43
CA ARG A 149 18.21 -11.18 12.53
C ARG A 149 17.42 -10.15 13.31
N LEU A 150 17.50 -8.90 12.87
CA LEU A 150 16.53 -7.89 13.27
C LEU A 150 15.12 -8.32 12.81
N PRO A 151 14.07 -8.06 13.62
CA PRO A 151 14.09 -7.18 14.78
C PRO A 151 14.53 -7.84 16.10
N GLY A 152 14.91 -9.12 16.11
CA GLY A 152 15.31 -9.80 17.35
C GLY A 152 14.15 -9.86 18.36
N PRO A 153 14.37 -9.54 19.65
CA PRO A 153 13.31 -9.55 20.66
C PRO A 153 12.37 -8.33 20.58
N PHE A 154 12.67 -7.37 19.70
CA PHE A 154 11.82 -6.21 19.50
C PHE A 154 10.71 -6.53 18.49
N ALA A 155 9.54 -5.93 18.70
CA ALA A 155 8.46 -5.96 17.73
C ALA A 155 8.59 -4.82 16.71
N HIS A 156 9.12 -3.66 17.15
CA HIS A 156 9.36 -2.51 16.29
C HIS A 156 10.72 -1.85 16.55
N ILE A 157 11.36 -1.31 15.50
CA ILE A 157 12.60 -0.54 15.60
C ILE A 157 12.48 0.79 14.84
N MET A 158 12.68 1.90 15.55
CA MET A 158 12.68 3.27 15.01
C MET A 158 14.12 3.75 14.81
N PHE A 159 14.56 3.93 13.57
CA PHE A 159 15.88 4.49 13.26
C PHE A 159 15.81 6.00 13.10
N ILE A 160 16.65 6.73 13.82
CA ILE A 160 16.60 8.19 13.89
C ILE A 160 17.97 8.75 13.48
N ILE A 161 17.96 9.57 12.43
CA ILE A 161 19.14 10.29 11.91
C ILE A 161 18.95 11.80 12.08
N GLU A 162 20.04 12.57 12.10
CA GLU A 162 19.97 14.00 12.42
C GLU A 162 19.11 14.79 11.43
N LYS A 163 19.36 14.67 10.13
CA LYS A 163 18.57 15.29 9.05
C LYS A 163 19.03 14.78 7.68
N LEU A 164 18.35 15.21 6.62
CA LEU A 164 18.71 14.89 5.23
C LEU A 164 19.55 16.02 4.61
N TYR A 165 20.88 15.93 4.71
CA TYR A 165 21.77 16.89 4.07
C TYR A 165 21.78 16.72 2.55
N GLY A 166 21.82 17.83 1.78
CA GLY A 166 21.94 17.77 0.33
C GLY A 166 20.65 17.52 -0.45
N GLY A 167 19.46 17.69 0.14
CA GLY A 167 18.19 17.82 -0.60
C GLY A 167 17.21 16.63 -0.54
N GLY A 168 17.13 15.92 0.59
CA GLY A 168 16.06 14.93 0.82
C GLY A 168 14.71 15.57 1.18
N THR A 169 13.60 14.96 0.77
CA THR A 169 12.25 15.54 0.89
C THR A 169 11.29 14.77 1.80
N TRP A 170 11.69 13.60 2.34
CA TRP A 170 10.84 12.81 3.22
C TRP A 170 11.03 13.22 4.69
N LEU A 171 9.97 13.12 5.50
CA LEU A 171 10.01 13.43 6.94
C LEU A 171 10.25 12.16 7.76
N ALA A 172 9.59 11.07 7.37
CA ALA A 172 9.77 9.74 7.91
C ALA A 172 9.45 8.67 6.83
N ASN A 173 9.75 7.40 7.12
CA ASN A 173 9.47 6.26 6.25
C ASN A 173 9.30 4.95 7.03
N GLY A 174 8.11 4.39 7.01
CA GLY A 174 7.72 3.11 7.60
C GLY A 174 7.69 1.98 6.59
N GLY A 175 8.29 0.85 6.93
CA GLY A 175 8.15 -0.36 6.12
C GLY A 175 6.72 -0.91 6.17
N VAL A 176 6.09 -1.07 5.00
CA VAL A 176 4.75 -1.67 4.90
C VAL A 176 4.78 -3.10 5.42
N ASN A 177 3.89 -3.40 6.36
CA ASN A 177 3.80 -4.72 6.99
C ASN A 177 5.16 -5.23 7.50
N SER A 178 5.93 -4.33 8.13
CA SER A 178 7.31 -4.54 8.55
C SER A 178 7.50 -4.17 10.02
N TRP A 179 8.71 -4.40 10.53
CA TRP A 179 9.09 -4.13 11.92
C TRP A 179 9.83 -2.79 12.10
N ASN A 180 9.98 -1.96 11.08
CA ASN A 180 10.88 -0.80 11.15
C ASN A 180 10.33 0.47 10.52
N SER A 181 10.78 1.59 11.09
CA SER A 181 10.53 2.95 10.60
C SER A 181 11.78 3.80 10.71
N HIS A 182 11.87 4.81 9.85
CA HIS A 182 13.03 5.70 9.72
C HIS A 182 12.59 7.14 9.84
N TYR A 183 13.33 7.95 10.59
CA TYR A 183 13.00 9.33 10.87
C TYR A 183 14.26 10.18 10.67
N ASN A 184 14.07 11.39 10.15
CA ASN A 184 15.12 12.40 10.12
C ASN A 184 14.70 13.60 10.96
N GLY A 185 15.65 14.25 11.62
CA GLY A 185 15.34 15.35 12.54
C GLY A 185 14.42 14.90 13.68
N ASP A 186 13.57 15.84 14.11
CA ASP A 186 12.68 15.65 15.25
C ASP A 186 11.31 15.06 14.84
N PHE A 187 11.15 14.56 13.61
CA PHE A 187 9.87 14.01 13.14
C PHE A 187 9.43 12.74 13.90
N PHE A 188 10.38 12.01 14.52
CA PHE A 188 10.05 10.89 15.41
C PHE A 188 9.28 11.36 16.67
N ALA A 189 9.46 12.62 17.07
CA ALA A 189 8.87 13.18 18.28
C ALA A 189 7.41 13.60 18.08
N SER A 190 6.94 13.71 16.84
CA SER A 190 5.53 13.95 16.54
C SER A 190 4.71 12.67 16.68
N PRO A 191 3.73 12.61 17.61
CA PRO A 191 2.86 11.44 17.70
C PRO A 191 2.15 11.16 16.37
N LYS A 192 1.73 12.20 15.65
CA LYS A 192 1.08 12.03 14.35
C LYS A 192 2.00 11.38 13.31
N VAL A 193 3.22 11.90 13.13
CA VAL A 193 4.16 11.33 12.14
C VAL A 193 4.65 9.95 12.57
N ALA A 194 4.97 9.75 13.84
CA ALA A 194 5.40 8.46 14.35
C ALA A 194 4.31 7.39 14.18
N LEU A 195 3.05 7.70 14.52
CA LEU A 195 1.92 6.76 14.34
C LEU A 195 1.54 6.60 12.86
N HIS A 196 1.88 7.55 11.99
CA HIS A 196 1.73 7.39 10.55
C HIS A 196 2.61 6.23 10.06
N GLU A 197 3.90 6.28 10.38
CA GLU A 197 4.82 5.21 10.00
C GLU A 197 4.52 3.89 10.71
N PHE A 198 4.13 3.95 11.99
CA PHE A 198 3.64 2.78 12.71
C PHE A 198 2.40 2.18 12.03
N GLY A 199 1.52 3.02 11.48
CA GLY A 199 0.39 2.61 10.65
C GLY A 199 0.82 1.82 9.42
N HIS A 200 1.88 2.23 8.72
CA HIS A 200 2.45 1.44 7.62
C HIS A 200 2.97 0.07 8.09
N ASN A 201 3.59 0.00 9.26
CA ASN A 201 4.01 -1.27 9.85
C ASN A 201 2.82 -2.19 10.17
N LEU A 202 1.67 -1.61 10.52
CA LEU A 202 0.37 -2.27 10.67
C LEU A 202 -0.36 -2.50 9.32
N ASN A 203 0.33 -2.37 8.19
CA ASN A 203 -0.21 -2.57 6.83
C ASN A 203 -1.31 -1.56 6.43
N LEU A 204 -1.34 -0.38 7.04
CA LEU A 204 -2.26 0.69 6.66
C LEU A 204 -1.65 1.50 5.52
N GLY A 205 -2.42 1.78 4.46
CA GLY A 205 -2.03 2.73 3.42
C GLY A 205 -2.36 4.18 3.77
N HIS A 206 -1.98 5.14 2.92
CA HIS A 206 -2.32 6.55 3.14
C HIS A 206 -3.83 6.80 3.13
N SER A 207 -4.20 7.97 3.64
CA SER A 207 -5.54 8.55 3.56
C SER A 207 -5.51 9.80 2.69
N GLY A 208 -6.14 9.68 1.53
CA GLY A 208 -6.14 10.69 0.49
C GLY A 208 -7.43 11.50 0.45
N ALA A 209 -7.37 12.61 -0.28
CA ALA A 209 -8.53 13.42 -0.61
C ALA A 209 -8.35 14.05 -1.99
N PHE A 210 -9.45 14.36 -2.65
CA PHE A 210 -9.45 15.24 -3.81
C PHE A 210 -9.42 16.70 -3.35
N ASN A 211 -8.59 17.51 -4.00
CA ASN A 211 -8.56 18.95 -3.75
C ASN A 211 -9.73 19.66 -4.49
N LYS A 212 -9.87 20.98 -4.30
CA LYS A 212 -10.96 21.76 -4.94
C LYS A 212 -10.91 21.76 -6.48
N LYS A 213 -9.78 21.40 -7.08
CA LYS A 213 -9.60 21.28 -8.54
C LYS A 213 -9.90 19.87 -9.05
N GLY A 214 -10.25 18.93 -8.15
CA GLY A 214 -10.48 17.52 -8.50
C GLY A 214 -9.20 16.69 -8.62
N GLU A 215 -8.05 17.20 -8.18
CA GLU A 215 -6.78 16.46 -8.22
C GLU A 215 -6.67 15.60 -6.96
N TYR A 216 -6.31 14.32 -7.13
CA TYR A 216 -6.09 13.40 -6.02
C TYR A 216 -4.76 13.69 -5.33
N TYR A 217 -4.80 13.85 -4.02
CA TYR A 217 -3.60 13.88 -3.19
C TYR A 217 -3.63 12.70 -2.23
N GLY A 218 -2.65 11.81 -2.35
CA GLY A 218 -2.61 10.53 -1.61
C GLY A 218 -2.56 10.67 -0.09
N TYR A 219 -2.13 11.84 0.41
CA TYR A 219 -2.15 12.20 1.83
C TYR A 219 -3.15 13.32 2.11
N GLY A 220 -4.05 13.62 1.17
CA GLY A 220 -4.89 14.82 1.24
C GLY A 220 -5.96 14.83 2.32
N ASP A 221 -6.14 13.74 3.08
CA ASP A 221 -7.09 13.74 4.20
C ASP A 221 -6.43 14.30 5.48
N PRO A 222 -6.71 15.55 5.88
CA PRO A 222 -6.13 16.08 7.11
C PRO A 222 -6.76 15.49 8.38
N GLY A 223 -7.73 14.58 8.24
CA GLY A 223 -8.62 14.16 9.30
C GLY A 223 -8.19 13.01 10.17
N CYS A 224 -7.12 12.31 9.79
CA CYS A 224 -6.65 11.15 10.52
C CYS A 224 -5.12 11.07 10.53
N ILE A 225 -4.59 10.06 11.21
CA ILE A 225 -3.14 9.78 11.29
C ILE A 225 -2.54 9.51 9.90
N MET A 226 -3.23 8.75 9.04
CA MET A 226 -2.67 8.29 7.76
C MET A 226 -2.77 9.32 6.63
N GLY A 227 -3.22 10.54 6.89
CA GLY A 227 -3.25 11.62 5.91
C GLY A 227 -2.50 12.86 6.40
N ALA A 228 -2.79 14.01 5.81
CA ALA A 228 -2.08 15.26 6.06
C ALA A 228 -2.23 15.71 7.51
N GLY A 229 -1.28 16.50 8.00
CA GLY A 229 -1.51 17.27 9.21
C GLY A 229 -0.24 17.80 9.83
N ASN A 230 -0.42 18.36 11.02
CA ASN A 230 0.64 19.03 11.75
C ASN A 230 1.65 18.02 12.30
N GLY A 231 2.93 18.20 11.97
CA GLY A 231 4.05 17.43 12.52
C GLY A 231 4.58 17.96 13.85
N ASN A 232 3.76 18.67 14.64
CA ASN A 232 4.15 19.21 15.94
C ASN A 232 4.30 18.06 16.96
N GLU A 233 5.39 18.10 17.73
CA GLU A 233 5.74 17.10 18.74
C GLU A 233 4.93 17.18 20.04
N ASN A 234 4.20 18.28 20.26
CA ASN A 234 3.38 18.50 21.45
C ASN A 234 1.87 18.46 21.14
N VAL A 235 1.51 17.99 19.94
CA VAL A 235 0.13 17.88 19.48
C VAL A 235 -0.20 16.43 19.16
N GLY A 236 -1.04 15.83 20.01
CA GLY A 236 -1.70 14.55 19.76
C GLY A 236 -3.09 14.75 19.15
N GLY A 237 -4.05 13.90 19.50
CA GLY A 237 -5.46 14.18 19.24
C GLY A 237 -6.00 13.71 17.89
N PHE A 238 -5.31 12.78 17.22
CA PHE A 238 -5.76 12.16 15.97
C PHE A 238 -5.76 10.65 16.11
N CYS A 239 -6.84 10.00 15.68
CA CYS A 239 -6.87 8.55 15.49
C CYS A 239 -7.03 8.20 14.00
N TYR A 240 -7.06 6.89 13.72
CA TYR A 240 -7.28 6.37 12.38
C TYR A 240 -8.74 6.60 11.93
N ASN A 241 -8.93 6.79 10.62
CA ASN A 241 -10.27 6.97 10.05
C ASN A 241 -11.10 5.68 10.04
N ALA A 242 -12.35 5.74 9.55
CA ALA A 242 -13.27 4.61 9.53
C ALA A 242 -12.75 3.40 8.73
N ALA A 243 -12.14 3.62 7.55
CA ALA A 243 -11.60 2.53 6.73
C ALA A 243 -10.42 1.83 7.43
N LYS A 244 -9.51 2.61 8.02
CA LYS A 244 -8.37 2.06 8.77
C LYS A 244 -8.81 1.41 10.08
N THR A 245 -9.80 1.98 10.75
CA THR A 245 -10.42 1.39 11.95
C THR A 245 -11.03 0.04 11.61
N TYR A 246 -11.79 -0.07 10.52
CA TYR A 246 -12.31 -1.35 10.04
C TYR A 246 -11.18 -2.34 9.77
N GLN A 247 -10.11 -1.91 9.08
CA GLN A 247 -8.95 -2.76 8.83
C GLN A 247 -8.36 -3.28 10.15
N LEU A 248 -8.15 -2.41 11.14
CA LEU A 248 -7.60 -2.78 12.46
C LEU A 248 -8.55 -3.66 13.27
N ILE A 249 -9.86 -3.57 13.08
CA ILE A 249 -10.82 -4.48 13.73
C ILE A 249 -10.80 -5.84 13.05
N MET A 250 -10.83 -5.88 11.73
CA MET A 250 -11.11 -7.09 10.95
C MET A 250 -9.87 -7.82 10.44
N SER A 251 -8.67 -7.24 10.62
CA SER A 251 -7.40 -7.92 10.35
C SER A 251 -6.87 -8.56 11.62
N ASN A 252 -6.25 -9.74 11.48
CA ASN A 252 -5.50 -10.42 12.53
C ASN A 252 -6.24 -10.77 13.84
N GLY A 253 -7.58 -10.76 13.89
CA GLY A 253 -8.28 -11.29 15.06
C GLY A 253 -8.10 -12.80 15.16
N VAL A 254 -8.10 -13.30 16.39
CA VAL A 254 -8.00 -14.73 16.66
C VAL A 254 -9.26 -15.40 16.12
N VAL A 255 -9.09 -16.25 15.11
CA VAL A 255 -10.05 -17.32 14.84
C VAL A 255 -9.64 -18.45 15.77
N GLU A 256 -10.41 -18.70 16.83
CA GLU A 256 -10.20 -19.92 17.62
C GLU A 256 -10.65 -21.11 16.75
N GLU A 257 -9.75 -21.61 15.89
CA GLU A 257 -10.01 -22.68 14.92
C GLU A 257 -10.50 -23.98 15.60
N GLU A 258 -10.11 -24.23 16.86
CA GLU A 258 -10.56 -25.39 17.64
C GLU A 258 -11.95 -25.24 18.26
N SER A 259 -12.48 -24.03 18.44
CA SER A 259 -13.78 -23.78 19.09
C SER A 259 -14.90 -23.34 18.15
N GLY A 260 -14.58 -23.05 16.88
CA GLY A 260 -15.56 -22.58 15.89
C GLY A 260 -16.10 -21.17 16.20
N ARG A 261 -15.40 -20.39 17.03
CA ARG A 261 -15.83 -19.05 17.44
C ARG A 261 -15.53 -17.99 16.37
N ALA A 262 -16.42 -16.99 16.32
CA ALA A 262 -16.31 -15.84 15.45
C ALA A 262 -15.10 -14.97 15.81
N HIS A 263 -14.58 -14.25 14.80
CA HIS A 263 -13.52 -13.26 14.95
C HIS A 263 -13.84 -12.25 16.06
N THR A 264 -12.96 -12.08 17.05
CA THR A 264 -13.22 -11.22 18.22
C THR A 264 -12.79 -9.77 18.03
N GLY A 265 -11.96 -9.50 17.01
CA GLY A 265 -11.36 -8.19 16.76
C GLY A 265 -9.99 -8.03 17.42
N ASN A 266 -9.15 -7.14 16.88
CA ASN A 266 -7.79 -6.90 17.37
C ASN A 266 -7.73 -5.67 18.31
N TRP A 267 -8.02 -4.46 17.82
CA TRP A 267 -8.03 -3.24 18.66
C TRP A 267 -9.37 -2.97 19.34
N TYR A 268 -10.46 -3.25 18.62
CA TYR A 268 -11.81 -3.07 19.08
C TYR A 268 -12.60 -4.34 18.78
N ASP A 269 -13.70 -4.54 19.51
CA ASP A 269 -14.58 -5.69 19.33
C ASP A 269 -15.12 -5.74 17.89
N ALA A 270 -15.03 -6.91 17.26
CA ALA A 270 -15.56 -7.15 15.91
C ALA A 270 -17.06 -6.84 15.79
N SER A 271 -17.82 -6.96 16.89
CA SER A 271 -19.24 -6.60 16.94
C SER A 271 -19.52 -5.10 16.74
N ARG A 272 -18.47 -4.27 16.70
CA ARG A 272 -18.56 -2.83 16.39
C ARG A 272 -18.53 -2.53 14.91
N VAL A 273 -18.34 -3.54 14.07
CA VAL A 273 -18.43 -3.40 12.63
C VAL A 273 -19.78 -3.93 12.16
N GLU A 274 -20.44 -3.15 11.33
CA GLU A 274 -21.61 -3.59 10.59
C GLU A 274 -21.24 -3.71 9.11
N THR A 275 -21.65 -4.78 8.45
CA THR A 275 -21.49 -4.93 7.00
C THR A 275 -22.84 -4.99 6.34
N TRP A 276 -23.10 -4.05 5.43
CA TRP A 276 -24.31 -4.02 4.64
C TRP A 276 -23.97 -4.25 3.17
N THR A 277 -24.66 -5.20 2.54
CA THR A 277 -24.56 -5.47 1.10
C THR A 277 -25.84 -4.98 0.43
N PRO A 278 -25.82 -3.82 -0.24
CA PRO A 278 -27.01 -3.26 -0.88
C PRO A 278 -27.61 -4.23 -1.90
N GLY A 279 -28.94 -4.43 -1.83
CA GLY A 279 -29.69 -5.31 -2.73
C GLY A 279 -29.61 -6.80 -2.38
N ALA A 280 -28.66 -7.23 -1.54
CA ALA A 280 -28.58 -8.62 -1.12
C ALA A 280 -29.84 -9.02 -0.33
N SER A 281 -30.46 -10.13 -0.72
CA SER A 281 -31.73 -10.62 -0.14
C SER A 281 -32.85 -9.56 -0.12
N GLY A 282 -32.86 -8.63 -1.08
CA GLY A 282 -33.84 -7.54 -1.13
C GLY A 282 -33.60 -6.42 -0.10
N SER A 283 -32.43 -6.38 0.55
CA SER A 283 -32.08 -5.32 1.49
C SER A 283 -31.81 -4.00 0.75
N MET A 284 -32.83 -3.13 0.73
CA MET A 284 -32.75 -1.83 0.06
C MET A 284 -32.24 -0.70 0.96
N MET A 285 -32.16 -0.93 2.27
CA MET A 285 -31.81 0.09 3.24
C MET A 285 -31.15 -0.52 4.48
N TRP A 286 -30.22 0.25 5.03
CA TRP A 286 -29.68 0.10 6.37
C TRP A 286 -29.88 1.38 7.17
N THR A 287 -30.15 1.26 8.47
CA THR A 287 -30.15 2.39 9.41
C THR A 287 -29.54 1.95 10.73
N GLY A 288 -28.64 2.76 11.29
CA GLY A 288 -28.00 2.45 12.56
C GLY A 288 -27.28 3.64 13.16
N THR A 289 -26.69 3.43 14.34
CA THR A 289 -26.02 4.47 15.11
C THR A 289 -24.51 4.24 15.10
N LEU A 290 -23.76 5.26 14.69
CA LEU A 290 -22.30 5.29 14.69
C LEU A 290 -21.78 6.09 15.89
N VAL A 291 -20.79 5.54 16.58
CA VAL A 291 -20.05 6.20 17.66
C VAL A 291 -18.62 6.42 17.18
N GLY A 292 -18.03 7.56 17.54
CA GLY A 292 -16.64 7.82 17.19
C GLY A 292 -15.67 6.99 18.02
N VAL A 293 -14.54 6.62 17.42
CA VAL A 293 -13.49 5.83 18.09
C VAL A 293 -13.10 6.41 19.44
N ALA A 294 -13.13 7.74 19.58
CA ALA A 294 -12.79 8.43 20.81
C ALA A 294 -13.63 8.07 22.04
N GLU A 295 -14.82 7.50 21.85
CA GLU A 295 -15.75 7.13 22.94
C GLU A 295 -16.11 5.63 22.90
N TYR A 296 -15.32 4.81 22.21
CA TYR A 296 -15.53 3.35 22.14
C TYR A 296 -15.72 2.70 23.52
N GLY A 297 -14.90 3.06 24.51
CA GLY A 297 -15.01 2.49 25.86
C GLY A 297 -16.25 2.90 26.64
N GLN A 298 -17.06 3.82 26.10
CA GLN A 298 -18.34 4.25 26.68
C GLN A 298 -19.53 3.50 26.08
N ILE A 299 -19.29 2.54 25.17
CA ILE A 299 -20.33 1.70 24.60
C ILE A 299 -20.58 0.51 25.54
N SER A 300 -21.72 0.47 26.23
CA SER A 300 -22.07 -0.64 27.13
C SER A 300 -22.30 -1.95 26.37
N ASN A 301 -21.71 -3.04 26.88
CA ASN A 301 -21.83 -4.40 26.30
C ASN A 301 -23.04 -5.20 26.79
N GLY A 302 -23.84 -4.67 27.71
CA GLY A 302 -24.97 -5.38 28.31
C GLY A 302 -26.16 -4.46 28.55
N GLY A 303 -27.31 -4.85 28.01
CA GLY A 303 -28.63 -4.32 28.37
C GLY A 303 -29.19 -3.29 27.38
N GLY A 304 -29.99 -3.75 26.43
CA GLY A 304 -31.08 -2.96 25.78
C GLY A 304 -30.72 -1.70 24.99
N GLY A 305 -29.45 -1.31 24.88
CA GLY A 305 -29.02 -0.15 24.10
C GLY A 305 -28.76 -0.51 22.63
N ALA A 306 -29.60 0.00 21.73
CA ALA A 306 -29.56 -0.22 20.29
C ALA A 306 -28.15 -0.14 19.65
N ASP A 307 -27.93 -1.00 18.66
CA ASP A 307 -26.84 -1.04 17.66
C ASP A 307 -25.95 0.21 17.54
N ARG A 308 -24.93 0.30 18.41
CA ARG A 308 -23.83 1.27 18.29
C ARG A 308 -22.62 0.60 17.65
N ARG A 309 -22.21 1.14 16.50
CA ARG A 309 -21.10 0.65 15.67
C ARG A 309 -20.02 1.72 15.57
N LEU A 310 -18.77 1.32 15.41
CA LEU A 310 -17.69 2.25 15.07
C LEU A 310 -17.63 2.49 13.57
N VAL A 311 -17.92 1.44 12.79
CA VAL A 311 -17.83 1.48 11.33
C VAL A 311 -19.00 0.73 10.70
N LEU A 312 -19.62 1.36 9.71
CA LEU A 312 -20.44 0.67 8.71
C LEU A 312 -19.58 0.46 7.46
N ARG A 313 -19.37 -0.79 7.07
CA ARG A 313 -18.89 -1.16 5.74
C ARG A 313 -20.09 -1.36 4.82
N ILE A 314 -20.09 -0.68 3.68
CA ILE A 314 -21.06 -0.88 2.61
C ILE A 314 -20.32 -1.57 1.47
N VAL A 315 -20.72 -2.81 1.19
CA VAL A 315 -20.17 -3.56 0.06
C VAL A 315 -20.62 -2.89 -1.23
N HIS A 316 -19.67 -2.50 -2.08
CA HIS A 316 -20.00 -1.75 -3.29
C HIS A 316 -19.75 -2.58 -4.56
N ASN A 317 -18.50 -2.89 -4.88
CA ASN A 317 -18.18 -3.69 -6.06
C ASN A 317 -16.96 -4.60 -5.79
N GLU A 318 -16.41 -5.23 -6.83
CA GLU A 318 -15.28 -6.16 -6.69
C GLU A 318 -13.95 -5.47 -6.34
N THR A 319 -13.83 -4.16 -6.56
CA THR A 319 -12.58 -3.40 -6.40
C THR A 319 -12.60 -2.44 -5.22
N THR A 320 -13.75 -1.86 -4.86
CA THR A 320 -13.88 -0.90 -3.76
C THR A 320 -15.13 -1.12 -2.91
N ASP A 321 -15.01 -0.73 -1.64
CA ASP A 321 -16.10 -0.65 -0.66
C ASP A 321 -16.12 0.75 -0.01
N TYR A 322 -17.26 1.11 0.58
CA TYR A 322 -17.37 2.33 1.39
C TYR A 322 -17.35 2.03 2.89
N PHE A 323 -16.70 2.90 3.64
CA PHE A 323 -16.54 2.82 5.09
C PHE A 323 -17.04 4.12 5.72
N VAL A 324 -18.11 4.02 6.50
CA VAL A 324 -18.77 5.16 7.14
C VAL A 324 -18.48 5.13 8.63
N GLY A 325 -18.03 6.26 9.17
CA GLY A 325 -17.76 6.42 10.60
C GLY A 325 -18.14 7.82 11.09
N PHE A 326 -18.28 7.96 12.41
CA PHE A 326 -18.51 9.26 13.05
C PHE A 326 -17.19 9.83 13.58
N ASN A 327 -16.68 10.91 12.97
CA ASN A 327 -15.42 11.54 13.37
C ASN A 327 -15.63 12.48 14.56
N ARG A 328 -15.91 11.89 15.73
CA ARG A 328 -16.17 12.61 16.99
C ARG A 328 -14.91 13.35 17.45
N LYS A 329 -15.01 14.68 17.63
CA LYS A 329 -13.93 15.53 18.14
C LYS A 329 -13.97 15.60 19.67
N THR A 330 -13.39 14.61 20.32
CA THR A 330 -13.26 14.53 21.78
C THR A 330 -12.09 13.64 22.18
N GLY A 331 -11.62 13.76 23.43
CA GLY A 331 -10.58 12.89 24.00
C GLY A 331 -9.34 12.77 23.11
N MET A 332 -8.94 11.53 22.81
CA MET A 332 -7.77 11.22 21.96
C MET A 332 -7.93 11.58 20.48
N ASN A 333 -9.11 12.06 20.08
CA ASN A 333 -9.42 12.51 18.72
C ASN A 333 -9.84 14.01 18.71
N ASN A 334 -9.42 14.79 19.72
CA ASN A 334 -9.82 16.19 19.90
C ASN A 334 -9.23 17.16 18.87
N GLU A 335 -8.25 16.76 18.06
CA GLU A 335 -7.71 17.55 16.96
C GLU A 335 -8.26 17.10 15.59
N SER A 336 -9.17 16.12 15.60
CA SER A 336 -9.76 15.59 14.38
C SER A 336 -10.52 16.63 13.55
N TRP A 337 -10.41 16.48 12.24
CA TRP A 337 -11.14 17.25 11.25
C TRP A 337 -11.65 16.33 10.14
N PRO A 338 -12.82 16.53 9.51
CA PRO A 338 -13.86 17.42 9.98
C PRO A 338 -14.38 17.00 11.36
N ALA A 339 -14.52 17.98 12.24
CA ALA A 339 -14.96 17.78 13.62
C ALA A 339 -16.43 17.40 13.68
N ASP A 340 -16.78 16.34 14.41
CA ASP A 340 -18.15 15.93 14.68
C ASP A 340 -19.00 15.78 13.41
N LYS A 341 -18.40 15.19 12.37
CA LYS A 341 -19.05 14.86 11.11
C LYS A 341 -19.03 13.36 10.87
N VAL A 342 -20.02 12.87 10.13
CA VAL A 342 -19.97 11.54 9.52
C VAL A 342 -19.06 11.61 8.31
N THR A 343 -18.07 10.73 8.26
CA THR A 343 -17.11 10.65 7.16
C THR A 343 -17.37 9.39 6.35
N VAL A 344 -17.38 9.52 5.02
CA VAL A 344 -17.47 8.40 4.08
C VAL A 344 -16.12 8.24 3.40
N TYR A 345 -15.52 7.07 3.55
CA TYR A 345 -14.27 6.70 2.89
C TYR A 345 -14.51 5.62 1.85
N GLU A 346 -13.81 5.69 0.73
CA GLU A 346 -13.66 4.60 -0.21
C GLU A 346 -12.30 3.93 -0.01
N ALA A 347 -12.25 2.60 -0.03
CA ALA A 347 -10.99 1.85 -0.02
C ALA A 347 -11.17 0.53 -0.77
N ALA A 348 -10.08 -0.24 -0.92
CA ALA A 348 -10.12 -1.52 -1.63
C ALA A 348 -11.18 -2.46 -1.02
N ALA A 349 -11.84 -3.23 -1.89
CA ALA A 349 -12.88 -4.17 -1.50
C ALA A 349 -12.39 -5.13 -0.39
N GLY A 350 -13.27 -5.43 0.56
CA GLY A 350 -12.92 -6.21 1.73
C GLY A 350 -12.32 -5.41 2.86
N GLY A 351 -11.58 -4.32 2.57
CA GLY A 351 -11.06 -3.37 3.57
C GLY A 351 -9.97 -3.89 4.51
N VAL A 352 -9.41 -5.09 4.28
CA VAL A 352 -8.43 -5.71 5.19
C VAL A 352 -7.00 -5.78 4.63
N THR A 353 -6.81 -5.46 3.35
CA THR A 353 -5.50 -5.44 2.70
C THR A 353 -4.90 -4.04 2.69
N TYR A 354 -3.59 -3.95 2.51
CA TYR A 354 -2.90 -2.69 2.27
C TYR A 354 -3.59 -1.92 1.14
N SER A 355 -4.18 -0.79 1.47
CA SER A 355 -4.88 0.07 0.53
C SER A 355 -4.91 1.50 1.01
N GLN A 356 -4.85 2.43 0.05
CA GLN A 356 -5.19 3.81 0.32
C GLN A 356 -6.70 3.92 0.58
N SER A 357 -7.08 4.86 1.45
CA SER A 357 -8.48 5.23 1.66
C SER A 357 -8.70 6.67 1.25
N THR A 358 -9.74 6.95 0.48
CA THR A 358 -10.04 8.30 0.00
C THR A 358 -11.28 8.83 0.69
N ILE A 359 -11.19 10.01 1.31
CA ILE A 359 -12.39 10.65 1.87
C ILE A 359 -13.28 11.18 0.74
N GLN A 360 -14.51 10.67 0.70
CA GLN A 360 -15.51 11.00 -0.33
C GLN A 360 -16.50 12.05 0.17
N ALA A 361 -16.85 12.01 1.46
CA ALA A 361 -17.79 12.95 2.04
C ALA A 361 -17.54 13.25 3.51
N LYS A 362 -18.02 14.43 3.92
CA LYS A 362 -17.94 14.99 5.27
C LYS A 362 -19.32 15.55 5.61
N LEU A 363 -20.16 14.75 6.21
CA LEU A 363 -21.60 14.97 6.33
C LEU A 363 -21.97 15.38 7.75
N GLY A 364 -22.69 16.49 7.88
CA GLY A 364 -23.41 16.91 9.08
C GLY A 364 -24.83 16.36 9.08
N GLN A 365 -25.55 16.64 10.16
CA GLN A 365 -26.96 16.28 10.27
C GLN A 365 -27.77 16.89 9.12
N GLY A 366 -28.61 16.06 8.47
CA GLY A 366 -29.43 16.45 7.33
C GLY A 366 -28.71 16.45 5.98
N GLU A 367 -27.39 16.21 5.95
CA GLU A 367 -26.63 16.11 4.70
C GLU A 367 -26.58 14.66 4.19
N SER A 368 -26.50 14.49 2.87
CA SER A 368 -26.26 13.19 2.22
C SER A 368 -25.08 13.19 1.27
N PHE A 369 -24.55 11.99 1.02
CA PHE A 369 -23.63 11.69 -0.06
C PHE A 369 -24.26 10.68 -1.00
N ARG A 370 -24.19 10.96 -2.30
CA ARG A 370 -24.61 10.04 -3.35
C ARG A 370 -23.38 9.44 -3.99
N VAL A 371 -23.31 8.12 -3.97
CA VAL A 371 -22.23 7.39 -4.64
C VAL A 371 -22.35 7.64 -6.15
N PRO A 372 -21.28 8.10 -6.83
CA PRO A 372 -21.33 8.45 -8.26
C PRO A 372 -21.70 7.26 -9.16
N ASP A 373 -21.24 6.06 -8.82
CA ASP A 373 -21.39 4.87 -9.64
C ASP A 373 -22.68 4.09 -9.34
N ARG A 374 -23.32 3.60 -10.41
CA ARG A 374 -24.52 2.76 -10.32
C ARG A 374 -24.09 1.34 -9.96
N LEU A 375 -24.73 0.74 -8.96
CA LEU A 375 -24.49 -0.64 -8.50
C LEU A 375 -24.96 -1.70 -9.51
N GLY A 376 -24.46 -1.68 -10.75
CA GLY A 376 -24.81 -2.61 -11.83
C GLY A 376 -26.25 -2.50 -12.36
N ASN A 377 -27.13 -1.74 -11.70
CA ASN A 377 -28.50 -1.44 -12.13
C ASN A 377 -28.64 0.05 -12.42
N ALA A 378 -28.99 0.39 -13.66
CA ALA A 378 -29.11 1.78 -14.11
C ALA A 378 -30.16 2.60 -13.33
N SER A 379 -31.11 1.97 -12.63
CA SER A 379 -32.24 2.67 -11.99
C SER A 379 -32.08 2.89 -10.49
N LEU A 380 -31.04 2.36 -9.86
CA LEU A 380 -30.82 2.48 -8.41
C LEU A 380 -29.51 3.23 -8.11
N ARG A 381 -29.54 4.12 -7.12
CA ARG A 381 -28.37 4.86 -6.63
C ARG A 381 -28.22 4.65 -5.14
N LEU A 382 -26.98 4.55 -4.67
CA LEU A 382 -26.67 4.46 -3.25
C LEU A 382 -26.58 5.89 -2.66
N GLU A 383 -27.43 6.18 -1.68
CA GLU A 383 -27.39 7.42 -0.88
C GLU A 383 -27.06 7.09 0.58
N ILE A 384 -26.14 7.85 1.17
CA ILE A 384 -25.78 7.80 2.59
C ILE A 384 -26.23 9.12 3.20
N PHE A 385 -27.17 9.08 4.14
CA PHE A 385 -27.81 10.25 4.75
C PHE A 385 -27.60 10.24 6.27
N VAL A 386 -27.28 11.42 6.82
CA VAL A 386 -27.12 11.59 8.27
C VAL A 386 -28.42 12.09 8.88
N VAL A 387 -29.07 11.22 9.65
CA VAL A 387 -30.38 11.48 10.27
C VAL A 387 -30.24 12.41 11.47
N GLU A 388 -29.26 12.15 12.34
CA GLU A 388 -29.10 12.86 13.61
C GLU A 388 -27.61 12.85 14.01
N ILE A 389 -27.13 13.94 14.62
CA ILE A 389 -25.86 13.97 15.35
C ILE A 389 -26.10 14.51 16.76
N ARG A 390 -25.63 13.79 17.77
CA ARG A 390 -25.71 14.19 19.19
C ARG A 390 -24.32 14.16 19.81
N THR A 391 -23.77 15.33 20.13
CA THR A 391 -22.47 15.50 20.80
C THR A 391 -22.60 15.97 22.25
N ASP A 392 -23.83 16.25 22.68
CA ASP A 392 -24.24 16.66 24.03
C ASP A 392 -24.47 15.47 24.99
N VAL A 393 -24.32 14.24 24.49
CA VAL A 393 -24.47 12.99 25.24
C VAL A 393 -23.18 12.18 25.16
N VAL A 394 -23.01 11.22 26.07
CA VAL A 394 -21.84 10.31 26.10
C VAL A 394 -22.33 8.86 26.10
N PRO A 395 -21.89 8.01 25.15
CA PRO A 395 -21.13 8.39 23.95
C PRO A 395 -21.95 9.28 23.02
N GLY A 396 -21.30 10.29 22.45
CA GLY A 396 -21.84 11.06 21.35
C GLY A 396 -21.98 10.17 20.11
N TYR A 397 -23.00 10.40 19.31
CA TYR A 397 -23.33 9.51 18.20
C TYR A 397 -23.85 10.25 16.97
N ALA A 398 -23.79 9.56 15.83
CA ALA A 398 -24.48 9.92 14.61
C ALA A 398 -25.39 8.79 14.14
N LYS A 399 -26.67 9.06 13.92
CA LYS A 399 -27.59 8.11 13.29
C LYS A 399 -27.51 8.26 11.77
N VAL A 400 -27.21 7.17 11.07
CA VAL A 400 -26.99 7.15 9.62
C VAL A 400 -27.98 6.20 8.96
N ARG A 401 -28.45 6.58 7.77
CA ARG A 401 -29.25 5.74 6.88
C ARG A 401 -28.52 5.61 5.56
N ALA A 402 -28.33 4.39 5.08
CA ALA A 402 -27.79 4.10 3.75
C ALA A 402 -28.86 3.36 2.96
N GLU A 403 -29.13 3.77 1.72
CA GLU A 403 -30.25 3.21 0.94
C GLU A 403 -30.00 3.20 -0.56
N LEU A 404 -30.68 2.26 -1.23
CA LEU A 404 -30.84 2.22 -2.68
C LEU A 404 -32.10 2.97 -3.08
N ILE A 405 -31.94 4.17 -3.65
CA ILE A 405 -33.04 4.98 -4.15
C ILE A 405 -33.26 4.76 -5.64
N GLY A 406 -34.54 4.65 -6.04
CA GLY A 406 -34.95 4.66 -7.43
C GLY A 406 -34.72 6.03 -8.08
N GLY A 407 -34.39 6.04 -9.38
CA GLY A 407 -34.12 7.26 -10.16
C GLY A 407 -35.22 8.34 -10.11
N ASP A 408 -36.45 7.98 -9.73
CA ASP A 408 -37.64 8.85 -9.67
C ASP A 408 -38.30 8.95 -8.28
N GLY A 409 -37.65 8.46 -7.22
CA GLY A 409 -38.17 8.66 -5.85
C GLY A 409 -38.11 10.14 -5.45
N PRO A 410 -38.99 10.64 -4.55
CA PRO A 410 -38.88 12.02 -4.09
C PRO A 410 -37.48 12.21 -3.53
N ALA A 411 -36.70 13.05 -4.20
CA ALA A 411 -35.45 13.53 -3.65
C ALA A 411 -35.78 14.07 -2.26
N ASN A 412 -35.03 13.66 -1.24
CA ASN A 412 -34.97 14.45 0.00
C ASN A 412 -34.78 15.90 -0.46
N PRO A 413 -35.66 16.83 -0.03
CA PRO A 413 -35.69 18.17 -0.60
C PRO A 413 -34.28 18.75 -0.55
N PRO A 414 -33.80 19.41 -1.62
CA PRO A 414 -32.50 20.07 -1.58
C PRO A 414 -32.48 20.93 -0.33
N THR A 415 -31.53 20.66 0.57
CA THR A 415 -31.32 21.46 1.77
C THR A 415 -31.23 22.91 1.33
N ASN A 416 -32.15 23.73 1.82
CA ASN A 416 -32.10 25.17 1.64
C ASN A 416 -30.68 25.65 2.01
N PRO A 417 -30.08 26.58 1.26
CA PRO A 417 -28.90 27.27 1.73
C PRO A 417 -29.21 27.87 3.12
N PRO A 418 -28.24 27.85 4.06
CA PRO A 418 -28.49 28.17 5.46
C PRO A 418 -29.22 29.50 5.58
N THR A 419 -30.40 29.47 6.21
CA THR A 419 -31.11 30.68 6.59
C THR A 419 -30.21 31.44 7.56
N LYS A 420 -29.68 32.58 7.13
CA LYS A 420 -29.02 33.56 8.00
C LYS A 420 -30.02 33.99 9.08
N THR A 421 -29.99 33.34 10.24
CA THR A 421 -30.43 33.98 11.48
C THR A 421 -29.38 35.01 11.83
N GLY A 422 -29.77 36.28 11.75
CA GLY A 422 -28.94 37.41 12.09
C GLY A 422 -28.52 37.36 13.55
N ILE A 423 -27.32 36.82 13.79
CA ILE A 423 -26.49 37.19 14.93
C ILE A 423 -25.18 37.67 14.34
N GLN A 424 -24.87 38.93 14.61
CA GLN A 424 -23.67 39.63 14.19
C GLN A 424 -22.42 38.83 14.59
N PRO A 425 -21.50 38.51 13.65
CA PRO A 425 -20.27 37.81 13.99
C PRO A 425 -19.38 38.69 14.88
N THR A 426 -18.94 38.14 16.00
CA THR A 426 -17.73 38.63 16.68
C THR A 426 -16.55 38.38 15.73
N PRO A 427 -15.66 39.37 15.50
CA PRO A 427 -14.56 39.21 14.55
C PRO A 427 -13.66 38.03 14.94
N PRO A 428 -13.21 37.20 13.98
CA PRO A 428 -12.30 36.09 14.23
C PRO A 428 -10.94 36.61 14.71
N PRO A 429 -10.23 35.87 15.59
CA PRO A 429 -8.87 36.21 15.95
C PRO A 429 -7.98 36.16 14.71
N THR A 430 -7.17 37.21 14.56
CA THR A 430 -6.20 37.43 13.49
C THR A 430 -5.29 36.21 13.31
N PRO A 431 -5.15 35.64 12.10
CA PRO A 431 -4.12 34.65 11.82
C PRO A 431 -2.76 35.31 11.95
N ASP A 432 -1.93 34.81 12.86
CA ASP A 432 -0.52 35.17 12.91
C ASP A 432 0.14 34.67 11.62
N THR A 433 0.63 35.61 10.82
CA THR A 433 1.28 35.38 9.55
C THR A 433 2.67 34.79 9.77
N THR A 434 2.79 33.47 9.71
CA THR A 434 4.08 32.81 9.41
C THR A 434 4.08 32.31 7.98
N ILE A 435 4.95 32.94 7.20
CA ILE A 435 5.20 32.75 5.77
C ILE A 435 5.78 31.34 5.55
N PHE A 436 5.06 30.47 4.84
CA PHE A 436 5.69 29.34 4.13
C PHE A 436 6.30 29.89 2.83
N PRO A 437 7.58 29.60 2.51
CA PRO A 437 8.15 30.01 1.25
C PRO A 437 7.49 29.24 0.10
N SER A 438 6.91 29.98 -0.85
CA SER A 438 6.52 29.47 -2.16
C SER A 438 7.76 28.98 -2.91
N LEU A 439 7.71 27.79 -3.49
CA LEU A 439 8.69 27.31 -4.46
C LEU A 439 8.87 28.37 -5.57
N PRO A 440 10.12 28.72 -5.96
CA PRO A 440 10.34 29.63 -7.09
C PRO A 440 9.91 28.97 -8.42
N PRO A 441 9.52 29.77 -9.43
CA PRO A 441 9.14 29.26 -10.74
C PRO A 441 10.33 28.61 -11.45
N TYR A 442 10.07 27.44 -12.04
CA TYR A 442 10.98 26.71 -12.92
C TYR A 442 11.28 27.54 -14.17
N ILE A 443 12.53 27.93 -14.37
CA ILE A 443 13.06 28.52 -15.62
C ILE A 443 13.83 27.42 -16.34
N GLU A 444 13.41 27.14 -17.57
CA GLU A 444 14.05 26.20 -18.49
C GLU A 444 15.33 26.84 -19.09
N PRO A 445 16.50 26.15 -19.08
CA PRO A 445 17.70 26.67 -19.73
C PRO A 445 17.74 26.30 -21.22
N GLU A 446 17.80 27.32 -22.08
CA GLU A 446 18.10 27.21 -23.51
C GLU A 446 19.58 26.82 -23.74
N PHE A 447 19.83 25.86 -24.63
CA PHE A 447 21.17 25.56 -25.16
C PHE A 447 21.32 26.11 -26.59
N PRO A 448 22.48 26.72 -26.94
CA PRO A 448 22.70 27.31 -28.25
C PRO A 448 23.11 26.28 -29.32
N THR A 449 22.46 26.38 -30.49
CA THR A 449 22.82 25.76 -31.77
C THR A 449 23.90 26.56 -32.51
N PHE A 450 24.95 25.90 -33.05
CA PHE A 450 25.63 26.32 -34.30
C PHE A 450 26.37 25.15 -35.03
N LEU A 451 25.81 24.75 -36.20
CA LEU A 451 26.37 24.60 -37.59
C LEU A 451 27.60 23.69 -37.89
N PRO A 452 27.96 23.34 -39.18
CA PRO A 452 27.25 23.41 -40.50
C PRO A 452 27.41 22.19 -41.49
N ALA A 453 26.52 22.16 -42.51
CA ALA A 453 26.60 21.86 -43.97
C ALA A 453 27.50 20.77 -44.66
N SER A 454 26.81 19.79 -45.28
CA SER A 454 26.83 19.22 -46.68
C SER A 454 28.10 19.08 -47.56
N PHE A 455 28.26 17.94 -48.26
CA PHE A 455 28.00 17.70 -49.71
C PHE A 455 28.20 16.18 -50.11
N PRO A 456 27.70 15.69 -51.28
CA PRO A 456 27.33 14.28 -51.60
C PRO A 456 28.09 13.72 -52.87
N PRO A 457 27.56 12.80 -53.73
CA PRO A 457 27.30 11.35 -53.61
C PRO A 457 27.95 10.43 -54.70
N THR A 458 27.60 9.12 -54.71
CA THR A 458 27.53 8.08 -55.80
C THR A 458 28.59 6.95 -55.84
N PRO A 459 28.33 5.78 -56.51
CA PRO A 459 27.14 4.89 -56.46
C PRO A 459 27.50 3.38 -56.27
N ASN A 460 26.46 2.56 -56.10
CA ASN A 460 26.44 1.09 -55.90
C ASN A 460 27.25 0.24 -56.90
N PRO A 461 27.51 -1.04 -56.54
CA PRO A 461 26.96 -2.13 -57.35
C PRO A 461 26.16 -3.18 -56.54
N THR A 462 25.04 -3.59 -57.12
CA THR A 462 24.12 -4.67 -56.70
C THR A 462 24.31 -5.89 -57.64
N PRO A 463 23.69 -7.07 -57.40
CA PRO A 463 24.04 -8.12 -56.44
C PRO A 463 24.39 -9.47 -57.12
N GLN A 464 24.90 -10.44 -56.35
CA GLN A 464 24.85 -11.87 -56.72
C GLN A 464 23.79 -12.58 -55.84
N PRO A 465 22.94 -13.46 -56.39
CA PRO A 465 21.78 -14.00 -55.67
C PRO A 465 22.10 -15.25 -54.86
N SER A 466 21.55 -15.30 -53.63
CA SER A 466 21.17 -16.48 -52.80
C SER A 466 21.51 -16.25 -51.32
N PRO A 467 20.84 -16.88 -50.34
CA PRO A 467 19.63 -17.70 -50.39
C PRO A 467 18.43 -16.94 -49.80
N THR A 468 17.23 -17.51 -49.90
CA THR A 468 15.98 -17.01 -49.29
C THR A 468 16.25 -16.49 -47.88
N ALA A 469 16.22 -15.16 -47.72
CA ALA A 469 16.53 -14.52 -46.45
C ALA A 469 15.54 -15.03 -45.41
N GLN A 470 16.03 -15.85 -44.49
CA GLN A 470 15.33 -16.15 -43.25
C GLN A 470 14.95 -14.78 -42.65
N PRO A 471 13.68 -14.54 -42.30
CA PRO A 471 13.24 -13.21 -41.89
C PRO A 471 14.17 -12.68 -40.81
N ALA A 472 14.69 -11.46 -41.05
CA ALA A 472 15.72 -10.87 -40.20
C ALA A 472 15.25 -10.88 -38.74
N THR A 473 16.09 -11.40 -37.85
CA THR A 473 15.77 -11.45 -36.42
C THR A 473 15.80 -10.03 -35.87
N LYS A 474 14.63 -9.54 -35.45
CA LYS A 474 14.47 -8.26 -34.76
C LYS A 474 14.82 -8.42 -33.28
N LYS A 475 15.30 -7.34 -32.68
CA LYS A 475 15.61 -7.23 -31.24
C LYS A 475 14.85 -6.05 -30.65
N LEU A 476 14.07 -6.30 -29.60
CA LEU A 476 13.40 -5.25 -28.82
C LEU A 476 14.00 -5.22 -27.41
N PRO A 477 14.91 -4.27 -27.11
CA PRO A 477 15.44 -4.10 -25.77
C PRO A 477 14.43 -3.42 -24.85
N THR A 478 14.35 -3.85 -23.60
CA THR A 478 13.68 -3.11 -22.52
C THR A 478 14.67 -2.16 -21.85
N VAL A 479 14.20 -1.10 -21.21
CA VAL A 479 15.06 -0.21 -20.40
C VAL A 479 15.68 -1.01 -19.25
N ILE A 480 17.01 -1.03 -19.19
CA ILE A 480 17.76 -1.67 -18.11
C ILE A 480 18.00 -0.64 -17.01
N ASP A 481 17.30 -0.79 -15.89
CA ASP A 481 17.60 -0.05 -14.67
C ASP A 481 18.69 -0.78 -13.85
N SER A 482 19.89 -0.21 -13.80
CA SER A 482 21.00 -0.74 -12.98
C SER A 482 20.76 -0.57 -11.48
N ALA A 483 19.84 0.30 -11.07
CA ALA A 483 19.33 0.42 -9.70
C ALA A 483 18.21 -0.60 -9.38
N GLY A 484 17.83 -1.44 -10.36
CA GLY A 484 16.79 -2.44 -10.25
C GLY A 484 16.97 -3.44 -9.09
N LYS A 485 15.85 -4.01 -8.66
CA LYS A 485 15.79 -4.97 -7.53
C LYS A 485 16.12 -6.40 -7.99
N ARG A 486 16.19 -7.32 -7.04
CA ARG A 486 16.36 -8.76 -7.30
C ARG A 486 15.09 -9.52 -7.02
N CYS A 487 14.74 -10.39 -7.94
CA CYS A 487 13.72 -11.41 -7.75
C CYS A 487 14.21 -12.73 -8.35
N LYS A 488 13.52 -13.84 -8.06
CA LYS A 488 13.82 -15.11 -8.74
C LYS A 488 13.14 -15.16 -10.09
N GLY A 489 11.88 -14.74 -10.17
CA GLY A 489 11.09 -14.77 -11.39
C GLY A 489 10.57 -13.38 -11.80
N VAL A 490 10.47 -13.11 -13.09
CA VAL A 490 9.66 -12.02 -13.63
C VAL A 490 8.68 -12.63 -14.61
N ILE A 491 7.40 -12.28 -14.45
CA ILE A 491 6.31 -12.67 -15.33
C ILE A 491 5.81 -11.44 -16.04
N PHE A 492 5.68 -11.49 -17.35
CA PHE A 492 5.24 -10.36 -18.17
C PHE A 492 4.47 -10.85 -19.40
N THR A 493 3.72 -9.95 -20.04
CA THR A 493 2.88 -10.27 -21.19
C THR A 493 3.39 -9.55 -22.43
N VAL A 494 3.37 -10.26 -23.57
CA VAL A 494 3.67 -9.70 -24.89
C VAL A 494 2.39 -9.70 -25.72
N LEU A 495 2.04 -8.56 -26.32
CA LEU A 495 1.00 -8.44 -27.35
C LEU A 495 1.67 -8.34 -28.71
N ALA A 496 1.21 -9.15 -29.66
CA ALA A 496 1.66 -9.09 -31.03
C ALA A 496 0.79 -8.14 -31.86
N LYS A 497 1.40 -7.15 -32.54
CA LYS A 497 0.73 -6.29 -33.53
C LYS A 497 0.74 -6.90 -34.93
N LYS A 498 1.70 -7.78 -35.20
CA LYS A 498 1.84 -8.57 -36.43
C LYS A 498 2.03 -10.04 -36.04
N ASP A 499 1.84 -10.95 -36.98
CA ASP A 499 2.19 -12.34 -36.73
C ASP A 499 3.70 -12.46 -36.51
N VAL A 500 4.10 -12.97 -35.34
CA VAL A 500 5.50 -13.07 -34.95
C VAL A 500 5.85 -14.44 -34.40
N ILE A 501 7.14 -14.75 -34.43
CA ILE A 501 7.74 -15.88 -33.73
C ILE A 501 8.80 -15.33 -32.79
N ILE A 502 8.59 -15.49 -31.49
CA ILE A 502 9.62 -15.20 -30.48
C ILE A 502 10.65 -16.33 -30.55
N SER A 503 11.88 -15.99 -30.92
CA SER A 503 12.96 -16.95 -31.16
C SER A 503 13.94 -17.06 -30.00
N GLY A 504 14.03 -16.06 -29.12
CA GLY A 504 14.93 -16.11 -27.97
C GLY A 504 14.89 -14.86 -27.09
N MET A 505 15.71 -14.85 -26.05
CA MET A 505 15.86 -13.72 -25.13
C MET A 505 17.34 -13.48 -24.81
N ASP A 506 17.69 -12.23 -24.55
CA ASP A 506 18.95 -11.85 -23.89
C ASP A 506 18.58 -11.38 -22.48
N VAL A 507 19.27 -11.89 -21.47
CA VAL A 507 18.90 -11.72 -20.06
C VAL A 507 20.05 -11.15 -19.25
N ILE A 508 19.76 -10.55 -18.10
CA ILE A 508 20.75 -9.82 -17.30
C ILE A 508 20.63 -10.16 -15.81
N SER A 509 21.77 -10.23 -15.15
CA SER A 509 21.87 -10.35 -13.70
C SER A 509 22.73 -9.25 -13.12
N LYS A 510 22.48 -8.92 -11.85
CA LYS A 510 23.32 -8.00 -11.06
C LYS A 510 24.34 -8.73 -10.18
N MET A 511 24.55 -10.01 -10.43
CA MET A 511 25.52 -10.83 -9.73
C MET A 511 26.59 -11.34 -10.68
N ASN A 512 27.80 -11.48 -10.15
CA ASN A 512 28.80 -12.32 -10.76
C ASN A 512 28.54 -13.76 -10.30
N VAL A 513 27.85 -14.56 -11.14
CA VAL A 513 27.44 -15.91 -10.73
C VAL A 513 27.11 -16.82 -11.91
N LEU A 514 27.38 -18.12 -11.76
CA LEU A 514 26.77 -19.17 -12.57
C LEU A 514 25.41 -19.55 -11.98
N THR A 515 24.32 -19.34 -12.71
CA THR A 515 22.96 -19.69 -12.25
C THR A 515 22.14 -20.35 -13.34
N ASN A 516 21.25 -21.26 -12.93
CA ASN A 516 20.25 -21.81 -13.82
C ASN A 516 19.23 -20.74 -14.21
N VAL A 517 18.99 -20.59 -15.50
CA VAL A 517 17.93 -19.80 -16.11
C VAL A 517 16.90 -20.75 -16.70
N THR A 518 15.63 -20.49 -16.47
CA THR A 518 14.51 -21.27 -17.03
C THR A 518 13.44 -20.31 -17.53
N ILE A 519 12.92 -20.54 -18.73
CA ILE A 519 11.85 -19.73 -19.30
C ILE A 519 10.63 -20.61 -19.52
N TYR A 520 9.49 -20.12 -19.02
CA TYR A 520 8.18 -20.69 -19.30
C TYR A 520 7.34 -19.72 -20.12
N THR A 521 6.34 -20.25 -20.81
CA THR A 521 5.36 -19.45 -21.54
C THR A 521 3.94 -20.00 -21.35
N LYS A 522 2.95 -19.13 -21.48
CA LYS A 522 1.52 -19.45 -21.42
C LYS A 522 0.75 -18.53 -22.37
N THR A 523 -0.20 -19.08 -23.13
CA THR A 523 -1.07 -18.30 -24.02
C THR A 523 -2.00 -17.39 -23.23
N GLY A 524 -2.21 -16.18 -23.73
CA GLY A 524 -3.01 -15.16 -23.07
C GLY A 524 -2.22 -14.30 -22.09
N THR A 525 -2.94 -13.39 -21.43
CA THR A 525 -2.39 -12.47 -20.42
C THR A 525 -2.38 -13.14 -19.04
N SER A 526 -1.25 -13.08 -18.35
CA SER A 526 -1.14 -13.60 -16.99
C SER A 526 -1.76 -12.59 -16.00
N PRO A 527 -2.64 -13.04 -15.09
CA PRO A 527 -3.12 -12.20 -14.00
C PRO A 527 -1.98 -11.90 -13.01
N ILE A 528 -2.13 -10.81 -12.27
CA ILE A 528 -1.19 -10.42 -11.21
C ILE A 528 -1.74 -10.92 -9.88
N GLN A 529 -1.06 -11.90 -9.30
CA GLN A 529 -1.52 -12.63 -8.12
C GLN A 529 -0.36 -13.33 -7.41
N THR A 530 -0.58 -13.66 -6.14
CA THR A 530 0.45 -14.19 -5.23
C THR A 530 0.97 -15.58 -5.59
N GLU A 531 0.16 -16.36 -6.30
CA GLU A 531 0.48 -17.71 -6.74
C GLU A 531 -0.20 -17.99 -8.09
N LEU A 532 0.51 -18.64 -8.99
CA LEU A 532 0.05 -19.02 -10.31
C LEU A 532 0.11 -20.54 -10.46
N ARG A 533 -0.83 -21.07 -11.24
CA ARG A 533 -0.94 -22.49 -11.53
C ARG A 533 0.17 -22.95 -12.47
N ALA A 534 1.12 -23.72 -11.95
CA ALA A 534 2.30 -24.17 -12.71
C ALA A 534 1.95 -25.06 -13.91
N ASP A 535 0.83 -25.80 -13.84
CA ASP A 535 0.33 -26.71 -14.88
C ASP A 535 -0.17 -25.99 -16.14
N GLU A 536 -0.39 -24.66 -16.07
CA GLU A 536 -0.80 -23.85 -17.21
C GLU A 536 0.38 -23.28 -18.01
N TRP A 537 1.63 -23.55 -17.59
CA TRP A 537 2.84 -22.99 -18.18
C TRP A 537 3.72 -24.05 -18.79
N GLN A 538 4.15 -23.81 -20.03
CA GLN A 538 5.07 -24.69 -20.74
C GLN A 538 6.50 -24.19 -20.58
N LYS A 539 7.43 -25.05 -20.14
CA LYS A 539 8.87 -24.76 -20.15
C LYS A 539 9.39 -24.79 -21.59
N ILE A 540 10.03 -23.71 -22.03
CA ILE A 540 10.58 -23.56 -23.40
C ILE A 540 12.10 -23.39 -23.43
N TYR A 541 12.72 -23.13 -22.28
CA TYR A 541 14.18 -23.01 -22.16
C TYR A 541 14.67 -23.44 -20.77
N GLY A 542 15.90 -23.97 -20.70
CA GLY A 542 16.60 -24.20 -19.44
C GLY A 542 18.10 -24.41 -19.66
N GLY A 543 18.94 -23.64 -18.95
CA GLY A 543 20.39 -23.75 -19.05
C GLY A 543 21.11 -23.13 -17.85
N ALA A 544 22.36 -23.53 -17.60
CA ALA A 544 23.24 -22.92 -16.61
C ALA A 544 24.06 -21.81 -17.27
N ILE A 545 23.86 -20.56 -16.85
CA ILE A 545 24.39 -19.38 -17.54
C ILE A 545 25.34 -18.62 -16.62
N PRO A 546 26.59 -18.35 -17.04
CA PRO A 546 27.49 -17.47 -16.31
C PRO A 546 27.09 -16.01 -16.55
N PHE A 547 26.99 -15.24 -15.47
CA PHE A 547 26.73 -13.81 -15.53
C PHE A 547 27.87 -13.02 -14.94
N GLU A 548 28.21 -11.93 -15.61
CA GLU A 548 28.88 -10.79 -15.01
C GLU A 548 27.84 -9.73 -14.64
N PRO A 549 28.04 -8.97 -13.54
CA PRO A 549 27.08 -7.97 -13.10
C PRO A 549 26.80 -6.95 -14.20
N TYR A 550 25.52 -6.72 -14.45
CA TYR A 550 25.02 -5.72 -15.39
C TYR A 550 25.38 -5.97 -16.86
N GLN A 551 25.83 -7.18 -17.21
CA GLN A 551 26.05 -7.57 -18.60
C GLN A 551 24.89 -8.41 -19.13
N LEU A 552 24.40 -8.05 -20.32
CA LEU A 552 23.43 -8.86 -21.06
C LEU A 552 24.12 -10.12 -21.59
N VAL A 553 23.48 -11.26 -21.35
CA VAL A 553 23.89 -12.55 -21.88
C VAL A 553 22.81 -13.05 -22.84
N ALA A 554 23.19 -13.28 -24.09
CA ALA A 554 22.31 -13.89 -25.07
C ALA A 554 22.13 -15.38 -24.74
N LEU A 555 20.89 -15.81 -24.58
CA LEU A 555 20.57 -17.24 -24.44
C LEU A 555 20.57 -17.92 -25.81
N ASP A 556 20.67 -19.25 -25.85
CA ASP A 556 20.40 -19.97 -27.08
C ASP A 556 18.95 -19.71 -27.55
N ASP A 557 18.74 -19.79 -28.87
CA ASP A 557 17.40 -19.72 -29.44
C ASP A 557 16.52 -20.85 -28.88
N PHE A 558 15.23 -20.57 -28.74
CA PHE A 558 14.26 -21.58 -28.34
C PHE A 558 14.22 -22.68 -29.40
N SER A 559 14.33 -23.94 -28.95
CA SER A 559 14.28 -25.11 -29.84
C SER A 559 13.00 -25.14 -30.67
N VAL A 560 11.92 -24.57 -30.14
CA VAL A 560 10.69 -24.25 -30.86
C VAL A 560 10.33 -22.80 -30.52
N GLY A 561 10.36 -21.92 -31.52
CA GLY A 561 9.96 -20.52 -31.34
C GLY A 561 8.49 -20.39 -30.95
N VAL A 562 8.15 -19.35 -30.17
CA VAL A 562 6.79 -19.13 -29.67
C VAL A 562 6.04 -18.26 -30.67
N SER A 563 5.08 -18.86 -31.38
CA SER A 563 4.22 -18.18 -32.35
C SER A 563 3.14 -17.36 -31.65
N ILE A 564 3.03 -16.07 -31.99
CA ILE A 564 1.97 -15.18 -31.51
C ILE A 564 1.32 -14.51 -32.72
N SER A 565 0.02 -14.70 -32.91
CA SER A 565 -0.72 -14.06 -34.01
C SER A 565 -1.03 -12.60 -33.69
N ALA A 566 -1.19 -11.77 -34.73
CA ALA A 566 -1.58 -10.37 -34.59
C ALA A 566 -2.86 -10.24 -33.73
N GLY A 567 -2.84 -9.33 -32.76
CA GLY A 567 -3.91 -9.10 -31.78
C GLY A 567 -3.92 -10.07 -30.59
N GLN A 568 -3.08 -11.11 -30.58
CA GLN A 568 -3.03 -12.09 -29.49
C GLN A 568 -1.93 -11.77 -28.47
N THR A 569 -2.13 -12.26 -27.24
CA THR A 569 -1.18 -12.11 -26.14
C THR A 569 -0.54 -13.45 -25.75
N GLN A 570 0.71 -13.38 -25.31
CA GLN A 570 1.45 -14.50 -24.77
C GLN A 570 2.24 -14.04 -23.55
N SER A 571 2.17 -14.78 -22.46
CA SER A 571 2.90 -14.49 -21.23
C SER A 571 4.19 -15.30 -21.14
N PHE A 572 5.20 -14.73 -20.50
CA PHE A 572 6.49 -15.36 -20.24
C PHE A 572 6.83 -15.27 -18.76
N HIS A 573 7.47 -16.31 -18.24
CA HIS A 573 8.07 -16.33 -16.90
C HIS A 573 9.55 -16.64 -17.04
N VAL A 574 10.39 -15.63 -16.83
CA VAL A 574 11.85 -15.77 -16.83
C VAL A 574 12.29 -15.98 -15.39
N LEU A 575 12.95 -17.11 -15.10
CA LEU A 575 13.30 -17.55 -13.75
C LEU A 575 14.81 -17.79 -13.63
N PHE A 576 15.41 -17.22 -12.59
CA PHE A 576 16.80 -17.40 -12.22
C PHE A 576 16.89 -18.11 -10.86
N GLY A 577 17.70 -19.16 -10.77
CA GLY A 577 17.92 -19.91 -9.52
C GLY A 577 18.43 -19.04 -8.37
N LEU A 578 19.39 -18.15 -8.66
CA LEU A 578 20.02 -17.24 -7.69
C LEU A 578 19.53 -15.78 -7.81
N GLY A 579 18.63 -15.51 -8.77
CA GLY A 579 17.92 -14.25 -8.95
C GLY A 579 18.41 -13.40 -10.14
N GLN A 580 17.48 -12.68 -10.74
CA GLN A 580 17.70 -11.77 -11.87
C GLN A 580 17.60 -10.30 -11.45
N LEU A 581 18.10 -9.42 -12.30
CA LEU A 581 17.84 -7.99 -12.20
C LEU A 581 16.47 -7.68 -12.83
N PHE A 582 15.65 -6.91 -12.15
CA PHE A 582 14.39 -6.41 -12.71
C PHE A 582 14.15 -4.96 -12.26
N THR A 583 13.43 -4.20 -13.07
CA THR A 583 13.03 -2.84 -12.73
C THR A 583 11.69 -2.88 -12.00
N VAL A 584 11.60 -2.17 -10.87
CA VAL A 584 10.36 -2.15 -10.09
C VAL A 584 9.27 -1.45 -10.89
N GLY A 585 8.13 -2.12 -11.00
CA GLY A 585 6.95 -1.60 -11.67
C GLY A 585 6.17 -0.57 -10.84
N ASN A 586 5.24 0.15 -11.47
CA ASN A 586 4.44 1.16 -10.79
C ASN A 586 3.34 0.49 -9.96
N ALA A 587 3.32 0.73 -8.65
CA ALA A 587 2.43 0.04 -7.71
C ALA A 587 1.03 0.70 -7.59
N LEU A 588 0.78 1.81 -8.29
CA LEU A 588 -0.31 2.75 -7.97
C LEU A 588 -1.31 3.05 -9.10
N GLU A 589 -1.21 2.44 -10.28
CA GLU A 589 -2.19 2.64 -11.37
C GLU A 589 -2.86 1.32 -11.80
N ALA A 590 -4.14 1.40 -12.16
CA ALA A 590 -4.93 0.24 -12.62
C ALA A 590 -4.51 -0.25 -14.02
N THR A 591 -3.79 0.55 -14.79
CA THR A 591 -3.35 0.25 -16.15
C THR A 591 -1.97 -0.41 -16.17
N VAL A 592 -1.85 -1.53 -16.87
CA VAL A 592 -0.56 -2.21 -17.09
C VAL A 592 0.30 -1.35 -18.01
N GLU A 593 1.50 -0.96 -17.56
CA GLU A 593 2.38 -0.07 -18.31
C GLU A 593 3.04 -0.79 -19.50
N VAL A 594 3.26 -0.05 -20.59
CA VAL A 594 4.11 -0.50 -21.70
C VAL A 594 5.57 -0.37 -21.31
N VAL A 595 6.29 -1.50 -21.27
CA VAL A 595 7.71 -1.57 -20.92
C VAL A 595 8.61 -1.33 -22.14
N ALA A 596 8.20 -1.87 -23.29
CA ALA A 596 8.87 -1.66 -24.57
C ALA A 596 7.89 -1.93 -25.71
N GLU A 597 8.05 -1.23 -26.82
CA GLU A 597 7.13 -1.33 -27.96
C GLU A 597 7.86 -1.00 -29.26
N ASP A 598 7.49 -1.71 -30.32
CA ASP A 598 7.85 -1.37 -31.70
C ASP A 598 6.65 -1.56 -32.65
N ASP A 599 6.91 -1.61 -33.96
CA ASP A 599 5.88 -1.79 -34.99
C ASP A 599 5.26 -3.20 -35.03
N SER A 600 5.81 -4.15 -34.26
CA SER A 600 5.50 -5.58 -34.36
C SER A 600 5.00 -6.18 -33.04
N ILE A 601 5.53 -5.75 -31.88
CA ILE A 601 5.12 -6.25 -30.57
C ILE A 601 5.08 -5.14 -29.49
N ILE A 602 4.35 -5.40 -28.41
CA ILE A 602 4.33 -4.62 -27.16
C ILE A 602 4.69 -5.56 -26.01
N ILE A 603 5.63 -5.15 -25.15
CA ILE A 603 5.95 -5.82 -23.88
C ILE A 603 5.28 -5.01 -22.76
N TYR A 604 4.41 -5.65 -22.01
CA TYR A 604 3.74 -5.07 -20.87
C TYR A 604 4.47 -5.40 -19.58
N GLU A 605 4.31 -4.52 -18.60
CA GLU A 605 4.67 -4.78 -17.21
C GLU A 605 3.94 -6.04 -16.71
N GLY A 606 4.55 -6.76 -15.78
CA GLY A 606 3.85 -7.80 -15.04
C GLY A 606 4.28 -7.84 -13.58
N GLN A 607 4.75 -8.99 -13.12
CA GLN A 607 4.99 -9.24 -11.70
C GLN A 607 6.33 -9.93 -11.43
N ALA A 608 7.00 -9.52 -10.36
CA ALA A 608 8.17 -10.20 -9.82
C ALA A 608 7.74 -11.28 -8.83
N MET A 609 8.42 -12.43 -8.85
CA MET A 609 8.14 -13.59 -8.02
C MET A 609 9.37 -13.98 -7.19
N ARG A 610 9.13 -14.41 -5.95
CA ARG A 610 10.16 -14.91 -5.02
C ARG A 610 10.53 -16.37 -5.27
N GLY A 611 9.67 -17.13 -5.95
CA GLY A 611 9.89 -18.51 -6.33
C GLY A 611 9.19 -18.87 -7.65
N VAL A 612 9.21 -20.16 -7.99
CA VAL A 612 8.55 -20.66 -9.21
C VAL A 612 7.04 -20.52 -9.05
N PHE A 613 6.44 -19.58 -9.78
CA PHE A 613 5.01 -19.26 -9.76
C PHE A 613 4.42 -18.92 -8.39
N LYS A 614 5.24 -18.59 -7.38
CA LYS A 614 4.78 -18.25 -6.03
C LYS A 614 5.55 -17.11 -5.38
N GLY A 615 4.86 -16.43 -4.47
CA GLY A 615 5.43 -15.34 -3.66
C GLY A 615 5.61 -14.08 -4.47
N LEU A 616 4.50 -13.43 -4.84
CA LEU A 616 4.51 -12.11 -5.47
C LEU A 616 5.37 -11.13 -4.67
N PHE A 617 6.35 -10.55 -5.35
CA PHE A 617 7.29 -9.57 -4.84
C PHE A 617 6.83 -8.13 -5.12
N GLY A 618 6.01 -7.95 -6.17
CA GLY A 618 5.48 -6.66 -6.61
C GLY A 618 5.37 -6.60 -8.13
N ARG A 619 4.95 -5.45 -8.66
CA ARG A 619 4.98 -5.15 -10.09
C ARG A 619 6.40 -5.13 -10.62
N ALA A 620 6.59 -5.58 -11.85
CA ALA A 620 7.92 -5.73 -12.45
C ALA A 620 7.91 -5.41 -13.93
N LYS A 621 8.84 -4.55 -14.33
CA LYS A 621 9.26 -4.40 -15.73
C LYS A 621 10.46 -5.33 -15.93
N TRP A 622 10.34 -6.22 -16.92
CA TRP A 622 11.41 -7.17 -17.23
C TRP A 622 12.60 -6.44 -17.86
N ASN A 623 13.81 -6.83 -17.47
CA ASN A 623 15.06 -6.29 -18.03
C ASN A 623 15.69 -7.35 -18.93
N GLY A 624 15.77 -7.06 -20.23
CA GLY A 624 16.36 -7.95 -21.22
C GLY A 624 16.17 -7.45 -22.65
N VAL A 625 16.42 -8.35 -23.60
CA VAL A 625 16.14 -8.12 -25.02
C VAL A 625 15.30 -9.26 -25.56
N MET A 626 14.16 -8.93 -26.16
CA MET A 626 13.31 -9.90 -26.85
C MET A 626 13.81 -10.09 -28.28
N ARG A 627 14.08 -11.33 -28.69
CA ARG A 627 14.47 -11.67 -30.06
C ARG A 627 13.34 -12.38 -30.77
N TYR A 628 12.93 -11.86 -31.93
CA TYR A 628 11.77 -12.36 -32.65
C TYR A 628 11.89 -12.14 -34.16
N ARG A 629 11.01 -12.79 -34.93
CA ARG A 629 10.87 -12.62 -36.38
C ARG A 629 9.41 -12.37 -36.73
N ILE A 630 9.17 -11.57 -37.77
CA ILE A 630 7.83 -11.43 -38.36
C ILE A 630 7.58 -12.64 -39.27
N LYS A 631 6.37 -13.21 -39.20
CA LYS A 631 5.97 -14.34 -40.05
C LYS A 631 5.72 -13.93 -41.49
#